data_AF-Q2J8W2-F1
#
_entry.id   AF-Q2J8W2-F1
#
_cell.length_a   1.000
_cell.length_b   1.000
_cell.length_c   1.000
_cell.angle_alpha   90.00
_cell.angle_beta   90.00
_cell.angle_gamma   90.00
#
_symmetry.space_group_name_H-M   'P 1'
#
loop_
_entity.id
_entity.type
_entity.pdbx_description
1 polymer ?
#
loop_
_entity_poly.entity_id
_entity_poly.type
_entity_poly.pdbx_seq_one_letter_code
_entity_poly.pdbx_strand_id
1 'polypeptide(L)' 'MAVVGSGQKALMAGVPALAAVSALSTLAVDLAEEAGMTLAGFVRGTSMNLYTGAHRVVLG' A
#
# COMPACT_ATOMS: atom_id res chain seq x y z
N MET A 1 -6.99 3.39 -7.00
CA MET A 1 -5.88 2.44 -6.82
C MET A 1 -4.76 2.85 -7.74
N ALA A 2 -3.76 3.58 -7.23
CA ALA A 2 -2.71 4.14 -8.06
C ALA A 2 -1.64 3.07 -8.31
N VAL A 3 -1.52 2.60 -9.56
CA VAL A 3 -0.36 1.81 -10.00
C VAL A 3 0.79 2.79 -10.18
N VAL A 4 1.60 2.98 -9.13
CA VAL A 4 2.69 3.97 -9.14
C VAL A 4 4.03 3.25 -9.05
N GLY A 5 4.82 3.34 -10.11
CA GLY A 5 6.19 2.81 -10.18
C GLY A 5 7.23 3.53 -9.31
N SER A 6 6.82 4.25 -8.25
CA SER A 6 7.73 4.96 -7.32
C SER A 6 6.95 5.37 -6.06
N GLY A 7 7.04 4.62 -4.96
CA GLY A 7 6.22 4.83 -3.73
C GLY A 7 6.17 6.27 -3.19
N GLN A 8 7.23 7.06 -3.39
CA GLN A 8 7.29 8.47 -2.96
C GLN A 8 6.25 9.39 -3.64
N LYS A 9 5.88 9.13 -4.90
CA LYS A 9 4.91 9.98 -5.62
C LYS A 9 3.50 9.84 -5.05
N ALA A 10 3.16 8.65 -4.55
CA ALA A 10 1.87 8.40 -3.94
C ALA A 10 1.75 8.98 -2.53
N LEU A 11 2.85 9.00 -1.77
CA LEU A 11 2.96 9.71 -0.48
C LEU A 11 2.64 11.21 -0.65
N MET A 12 3.20 11.84 -1.69
CA MET A 12 2.98 13.27 -1.97
C MET A 12 1.58 13.61 -2.49
N ALA A 13 0.85 12.62 -3.03
CA ALA A 13 -0.50 12.80 -3.55
C ALA A 13 -1.60 12.64 -2.48
N GLY A 14 -1.24 12.45 -1.20
CA GLY A 14 -2.21 12.32 -0.10
C GLY A 14 -3.12 11.10 -0.21
N VAL A 15 -2.68 10.07 -0.96
CA VAL A 15 -3.50 8.88 -1.18
C VAL A 15 -3.42 7.99 0.08
N PRO A 16 -4.55 7.67 0.76
CA PRO A 16 -4.51 6.92 2.02
C PRO A 16 -4.18 5.43 1.86
N ALA A 17 -4.10 4.94 0.61
CA ALA A 17 -3.82 3.55 0.31
C ALA A 17 -3.03 3.34 -0.99
N LEU A 18 -2.03 2.46 -0.94
CA LEU A 18 -1.21 2.02 -2.06
C LEU A 18 -1.38 0.51 -2.28
N ALA A 19 -1.50 0.10 -3.54
CA ALA A 19 -1.61 -1.30 -3.91
C ALA A 19 -0.65 -1.63 -5.05
N ALA A 20 0.26 -2.56 -4.84
CA ALA A 20 1.23 -3.02 -5.84
C ALA A 20 0.99 -4.49 -6.22
N VAL A 21 1.22 -4.83 -7.49
CA VAL A 21 1.10 -6.21 -7.99
C VAL A 21 2.41 -7.01 -7.76
N SER A 22 3.51 -6.33 -7.42
CA SER A 22 4.84 -6.90 -7.18
C SER A 22 5.31 -6.72 -5.74
N ALA A 23 6.44 -7.35 -5.39
CA ALA A 23 7.10 -7.18 -4.11
C ALA A 23 7.38 -5.69 -3.81
N LEU A 24 7.15 -5.33 -2.55
CA LEU A 24 7.44 -4.02 -1.98
C LEU A 24 8.77 -4.08 -1.25
N SER A 25 9.57 -3.01 -1.32
CA SER A 25 10.79 -2.90 -0.53
C SER A 25 10.46 -2.60 0.93
N THR A 26 11.29 -3.07 1.86
CA THR A 26 11.14 -2.76 3.29
C THR A 26 11.04 -1.25 3.54
N LEU A 27 11.87 -0.45 2.84
CA LEU A 27 11.81 1.01 2.91
C LEU A 27 10.44 1.60 2.53
N ALA A 28 9.74 1.00 1.56
CA ALA A 28 8.41 1.45 1.17
C ALA A 28 7.34 1.06 2.21
N VAL A 29 7.55 -0.05 2.92
CA VAL A 29 6.70 -0.48 4.03
C VAL A 29 6.88 0.47 5.22
N ASP A 30 8.13 0.73 5.62
CA ASP A 30 8.45 1.63 6.74
C ASP A 30 7.87 3.03 6.49
N LEU A 31 8.05 3.56 5.27
CA LEU A 31 7.50 4.87 4.89
C LEU A 31 5.96 4.90 4.91
N ALA A 32 5.30 3.81 4.49
CA ALA A 32 3.85 3.72 4.53
C ALA A 32 3.33 3.63 5.97
N GLU A 33 4.07 2.96 6.87
CA GLU A 33 3.74 2.87 8.29
C GLU A 33 3.88 4.23 8.97
N GLU A 34 5.00 4.92 8.79
CA GLU A 34 5.24 6.26 9.34
C GLU A 34 4.22 7.29 8.83
N ALA A 35 3.80 7.16 7.57
CA ALA A 35 2.79 8.03 6.98
C ALA A 35 1.34 7.63 7.31
N GLY A 36 1.12 6.54 8.06
CA GLY A 36 -0.21 6.04 8.40
C GLY A 36 -1.03 5.59 7.18
N MET A 37 -0.34 5.18 6.11
CA MET A 37 -0.93 4.72 4.85
C MET A 37 -1.22 3.22 4.88
N THR A 38 -2.22 2.80 4.13
CA THR A 38 -2.49 1.36 3.90
C THR A 38 -1.66 0.88 2.72
N LEU A 39 -0.83 -0.14 2.93
CA LEU A 39 0.01 -0.70 1.88
C LEU A 39 -0.39 -2.14 1.61
N ALA A 40 -0.83 -2.42 0.38
CA ALA A 40 -1.17 -3.75 -0.09
C ALA A 40 -0.21 -4.19 -1.21
N GLY A 41 0.23 -5.44 -1.18
CA GLY A 41 1.04 -6.05 -2.24
C GLY A 41 0.41 -7.34 -2.75
N PHE A 42 0.93 -7.86 -3.87
CA PHE A 42 0.51 -9.13 -4.46
C PHE A 42 -1.01 -9.24 -4.71
N VAL A 43 -1.65 -8.13 -5.07
CA VAL A 43 -3.09 -8.10 -5.33
C VAL A 43 -3.43 -9.01 -6.52
N ARG A 44 -4.25 -10.04 -6.29
CA ARG A 44 -4.71 -11.01 -7.29
C ARG A 44 -6.20 -11.28 -7.10
N GLY A 45 -7.03 -10.76 -8.00
CA GLY A 45 -8.48 -10.95 -7.91
C GLY A 45 -9.02 -10.39 -6.59
N THR A 46 -9.51 -11.27 -5.73
CA THR A 46 -10.06 -10.94 -4.41
C THR A 46 -9.05 -11.08 -3.26
N SER A 47 -7.81 -11.50 -3.53
CA SER A 47 -6.76 -11.62 -2.51
C SER A 47 -5.69 -10.54 -2.64
N MET A 48 -5.13 -10.14 -1.50
CA MET A 48 -4.01 -9.22 -1.40
C MET A 48 -3.28 -9.44 -0.07
N ASN A 49 -2.02 -9.04 0.00
CA ASN A 49 -1.26 -9.02 1.24
C ASN A 49 -1.21 -7.59 1.77
N LEU A 50 -1.78 -7.36 2.95
CA LEU A 50 -1.67 -6.07 3.64
C LEU A 50 -0.39 -6.03 4.46
N TYR A 51 0.45 -5.04 4.18
CA TYR A 51 1.71 -4.77 4.88
C TYR A 51 1.51 -3.74 5.99
N THR A 52 0.68 -2.71 5.75
CA THR A 52 0.37 -1.66 6.72
C THR A 52 -1.11 -1.26 6.63
N GLY A 53 -1.66 -0.63 7.67
CA GLY A 53 -3.02 -0.08 7.63
C GLY A 53 -4.16 -1.11 7.60
N ALA A 54 -3.89 -2.37 7.99
CA ALA A 54 -4.90 -3.44 7.98
C ALA A 54 -6.15 -3.10 8.81
N HIS A 55 -6.00 -2.32 9.89
CA HIS A 55 -7.10 -1.83 10.71
C HIS A 55 -8.10 -0.92 9.97
N ARG A 56 -7.75 -0.40 8.79
CA ARG A 56 -8.61 0.45 7.95
C ARG A 56 -9.35 -0.33 6.86
N VAL A 57 -9.06 -1.62 6.71
CA VAL A 57 -9.65 -2.46 5.68
C VAL A 57 -10.86 -3.19 6.27
N VAL A 58 -12.04 -2.87 5.76
CA VAL A 58 -13.27 -3.61 6.06
C VAL A 58 -13.39 -4.77 5.08
N LEU A 59 -13.32 -5.99 5.59
CA LEU A 59 -13.64 -7.19 4.81
C LEU A 59 -15.17 -7.34 4.82
N GLY A 60 -15.80 -7.14 3.67
CA GLY A 60 -17.24 -7.33 3.46
C GLY A 60 -17.59 -8.71 2.91
#